data_AF-A0A510KNL7-F1
#
_entry.id   AF-A0A510KNL7-F1
#
_cell.length_a   1.000
_cell.length_b   1.000
_cell.length_c   1.000
_cell.angle_alpha   90.00
_cell.angle_beta   90.00
_cell.angle_gamma   90.00
#
_symmetry.space_group_name_H-M   'P 1'
#
loop_
_entity.id
_entity.type
_entity.pdbx_description
1 polymer ?
#
loop_
_entity_poly.entity_id
_entity_poly.type
_entity_poly.pdbx_seq_one_letter_code
_entity_poly.pdbx_strand_id
1 'polypeptide(L)'
;MNKLKLLALSLLSLIFVNSCGALAIATLAGVGICGENRCVSYGADKKSDAAGLYIIKDKDFLKAKEYVKSLMLRPKEKLEIEEGIFVNVPKGLILKNEGTEKYFYDKLSNTGLPIRYGYNNRPVVIDTELISSKNGFNIYKVTKGISNNLNLFFEKNLINNKKIYIYIFKDRDENVPEFMEFYKDFMENL
;
A
#
# COMPACT_ATOMS: atom_id res chain seq x y z
N MET A 1 31.79 60.52 10.29
CA MET A 1 31.11 60.32 9.00
C MET A 1 30.73 58.84 8.89
N ASN A 2 29.56 58.53 9.48
CA ASN A 2 29.12 57.19 9.88
C ASN A 2 27.71 56.91 9.37
N LYS A 3 27.48 56.87 8.05
CA LYS A 3 26.19 56.40 7.50
C LYS A 3 26.31 55.56 6.22
N LEU A 4 27.43 55.63 5.49
CA LEU A 4 27.58 54.92 4.22
C LEU A 4 28.10 53.46 4.34
N LYS A 5 28.85 53.13 5.41
CA LYS A 5 29.45 51.79 5.56
C LYS A 5 28.49 50.74 6.16
N LEU A 6 27.40 51.16 6.82
CA LEU A 6 26.40 50.22 7.34
C LEU A 6 25.40 49.76 6.25
N LEU A 7 25.15 50.60 5.25
CA LEU A 7 24.24 50.29 4.13
C LEU A 7 24.84 49.26 3.15
N ALA A 8 26.17 49.22 3.01
CA ALA A 8 26.84 48.23 2.18
C ALA A 8 26.88 46.83 2.83
N LEU A 9 26.91 46.74 4.17
CA LEU A 9 26.82 45.45 4.87
C LEU A 9 25.38 44.90 4.92
N SER A 10 24.35 45.74 4.91
CA SER A 10 22.95 45.29 4.89
C SER A 10 22.47 44.80 3.52
N LEU A 11 23.16 45.15 2.43
CA LEU A 11 22.84 44.69 1.07
C LEU A 11 23.54 43.37 0.69
N LEU A 12 24.69 43.03 1.28
CA LEU A 12 25.29 41.70 1.09
C LEU A 12 24.62 40.59 1.92
N SER A 13 23.91 40.94 3.01
CA SER A 13 23.11 39.97 3.78
C SER A 13 21.80 39.57 3.10
N LEU A 14 21.36 40.28 2.04
CA LEU A 14 20.18 39.92 1.25
C LEU A 14 20.47 38.91 0.15
N ILE A 15 21.74 38.63 -0.16
CA ILE A 15 22.13 37.69 -1.24
C ILE A 15 22.47 36.29 -0.70
N PHE A 16 22.57 36.11 0.62
CA PHE A 16 22.77 34.80 1.27
C PHE A 16 21.54 34.23 2.01
N VAL A 17 20.33 34.80 1.81
CA VAL A 17 19.08 34.19 2.31
C VAL A 17 18.25 33.54 1.19
N ASN A 18 18.70 33.62 -0.06
CA ASN A 18 18.04 33.00 -1.22
C ASN A 18 18.59 31.60 -1.60
N SER A 19 19.13 30.83 -0.66
CA SER A 19 19.27 29.37 -0.84
C SER A 19 18.47 28.53 0.17
N CYS A 20 17.63 29.16 1.00
CA CYS A 20 16.71 28.44 1.90
C CYS A 20 15.27 28.99 1.81
N GLY A 21 14.91 29.62 0.69
CA GLY A 21 13.56 30.11 0.40
C GLY A 21 12.83 29.32 -0.70
N ALA A 22 13.52 28.44 -1.43
CA ALA A 22 12.93 27.64 -2.50
C ALA A 22 12.43 26.25 -2.03
N LEU A 23 12.52 25.94 -0.73
CA LEU A 23 12.15 24.62 -0.20
C LEU A 23 10.89 24.63 0.70
N ALA A 24 10.22 25.78 0.86
CA ALA A 24 9.08 25.91 1.78
C ALA A 24 7.70 26.06 1.09
N ILE A 25 7.63 26.03 -0.25
CA ILE A 25 6.35 26.06 -1.00
C ILE A 25 6.05 24.71 -1.68
N ALA A 26 6.95 23.72 -1.58
CA ALA A 26 6.70 22.36 -2.05
C ALA A 26 6.07 21.42 -1.00
N THR A 27 5.85 21.88 0.23
CA THR A 27 5.31 21.07 1.34
C THR A 27 3.82 21.29 1.62
N LEU A 28 3.13 22.10 0.82
CA LEU A 28 1.69 22.37 0.94
C LEU A 28 0.79 21.46 0.07
N ALA A 29 1.29 20.27 -0.31
CA ALA A 29 0.48 19.21 -0.92
C ALA A 29 0.36 17.95 -0.03
N GLY A 30 0.56 18.11 1.28
CA GLY A 30 0.56 16.97 2.22
C GLY A 30 0.10 17.32 3.63
N VAL A 31 -0.67 18.39 3.83
CA VAL A 31 -1.24 18.69 5.15
C VAL A 31 -2.57 17.96 5.30
N GLY A 32 -2.48 16.66 5.55
CA GLY A 32 -3.53 15.95 6.27
C GLY A 32 -3.59 16.52 7.69
N ILE A 33 -4.73 17.08 8.08
CA ILE A 33 -4.99 17.54 9.44
C ILE A 33 -5.04 16.29 10.34
N CYS A 34 -3.91 15.89 10.91
CA CYS A 34 -3.83 14.77 11.85
C CYS A 34 -4.22 15.27 13.26
N GLY A 35 -5.41 14.88 13.72
CA GLY A 35 -5.77 14.91 15.15
C GLY A 35 -5.00 13.86 15.96
N GLU A 36 -5.10 13.93 17.29
CA GLU A 36 -4.25 13.33 18.34
C GLU A 36 -3.95 11.82 18.32
N ASN A 37 -4.40 11.06 17.32
CA ASN A 37 -4.02 9.65 17.15
C ASN A 37 -3.07 9.50 15.97
N ARG A 38 -1.79 9.23 16.29
CA ARG A 38 -0.67 8.96 15.39
C ARG A 38 -1.13 8.35 14.06
N CYS A 39 -1.13 9.19 13.02
CA CYS A 39 -1.30 8.77 11.64
C CYS A 39 -0.16 7.80 11.30
N VAL A 40 -0.43 6.49 11.29
CA VAL A 40 0.42 5.53 10.59
C VAL A 40 0.19 5.80 9.11
N SER A 41 0.97 6.75 8.57
CA SER A 41 1.11 6.93 7.14
C SER A 41 1.78 5.66 6.61
N TYR A 42 0.96 4.72 6.13
CA TYR A 42 1.46 3.73 5.19
C TYR A 42 1.82 4.51 3.94
N GLY A 43 3.11 4.80 3.75
CA GLY A 43 3.64 5.67 2.71
C GLY A 43 3.15 5.28 1.32
N ALA A 44 2.05 5.89 0.89
CA ALA A 44 1.42 5.64 -0.39
C ALA A 44 1.07 6.98 -0.98
N ASP A 45 2.10 7.66 -1.48
CA ASP A 45 1.91 8.93 -2.16
C ASP A 45 1.51 8.69 -3.64
N LYS A 46 1.77 7.47 -4.17
CA LYS A 46 1.61 7.16 -5.60
C LYS A 46 0.77 5.92 -5.84
N LYS A 47 -0.08 6.00 -6.88
CA LYS A 47 -0.89 4.89 -7.39
C LYS A 47 -0.06 3.62 -7.68
N SER A 48 1.22 3.78 -7.98
CA SER A 48 2.15 2.69 -8.27
C SER A 48 2.60 1.88 -7.05
N ASP A 49 2.40 2.39 -5.85
CA ASP A 49 2.87 1.81 -4.59
C ASP A 49 1.87 0.76 -4.10
N ALA A 50 2.23 -0.06 -3.11
CA ALA A 50 1.41 -1.21 -2.69
C ALA A 50 -0.02 -0.86 -2.23
N ALA A 51 -0.27 0.39 -1.83
CA ALA A 51 -1.60 0.89 -1.49
C ALA A 51 -2.32 1.61 -2.66
N GLY A 52 -1.87 1.38 -3.89
CA GLY A 52 -2.38 1.99 -5.11
C GLY A 52 -3.89 1.85 -5.32
N LEU A 53 -4.46 0.68 -5.00
CA LEU A 53 -5.90 0.45 -5.02
C LEU A 53 -6.66 1.45 -4.12
N TYR A 54 -6.12 1.75 -2.94
CA TYR A 54 -6.72 2.70 -2.01
C TYR A 54 -6.65 4.14 -2.51
N ILE A 55 -5.58 4.50 -3.22
CA ILE A 55 -5.48 5.82 -3.88
C ILE A 55 -6.54 5.96 -4.98
N ILE A 56 -6.87 4.89 -5.70
CA ILE A 56 -8.00 4.93 -6.65
C ILE A 56 -9.30 5.10 -5.88
N LYS A 57 -9.53 4.31 -4.84
CA LYS A 57 -10.75 4.32 -4.01
C LYS A 57 -11.02 5.71 -3.42
N ASP A 58 -10.00 6.35 -2.85
CA ASP A 58 -10.10 7.65 -2.19
C ASP A 58 -10.39 8.78 -3.18
N LYS A 59 -9.96 8.63 -4.44
CA LYS A 59 -10.25 9.59 -5.53
C LYS A 59 -11.61 9.34 -6.17
N ASP A 60 -11.95 8.08 -6.40
CA ASP A 60 -13.17 7.65 -7.06
C ASP A 60 -13.51 6.21 -6.65
N PHE A 61 -14.47 6.10 -5.74
CA PHE A 61 -14.91 4.82 -5.19
C PHE A 61 -15.51 3.89 -6.24
N LEU A 62 -16.27 4.43 -7.19
CA LEU A 62 -16.91 3.62 -8.24
C LEU A 62 -15.85 3.06 -9.19
N LYS A 63 -14.90 3.91 -9.60
CA LYS A 63 -13.78 3.49 -10.44
C LYS A 63 -12.91 2.41 -9.79
N ALA A 64 -12.73 2.45 -8.46
CA ALA A 64 -12.01 1.39 -7.76
C ALA A 64 -12.75 0.05 -7.82
N LYS A 65 -14.09 0.04 -7.69
CA LYS A 65 -14.92 -1.17 -7.85
C LYS A 65 -14.86 -1.73 -9.27
N GLU A 66 -14.98 -0.86 -10.27
CA GLU A 66 -14.84 -1.25 -11.67
C GLU A 66 -13.45 -1.82 -11.96
N TYR A 67 -12.42 -1.23 -11.36
CA TYR A 67 -11.06 -1.69 -11.48
C TYR A 67 -10.87 -3.13 -10.96
N VAL A 68 -11.27 -3.44 -9.73
CA VAL A 68 -11.16 -4.83 -9.22
C VAL A 68 -12.03 -5.82 -9.99
N LYS A 69 -13.24 -5.43 -10.40
CA LYS A 69 -14.07 -6.25 -11.30
C LYS A 69 -13.36 -6.54 -12.62
N SER A 70 -12.69 -5.55 -13.19
CA SER A 70 -11.91 -5.74 -14.41
C SER A 70 -10.77 -6.75 -14.22
N LEU A 71 -10.11 -6.76 -13.04
CA LEU A 71 -9.05 -7.74 -12.74
C LEU A 71 -9.59 -9.16 -12.68
N MET A 72 -10.77 -9.36 -12.08
CA MET A 72 -11.41 -10.68 -11.98
C MET A 72 -11.79 -11.26 -13.36
N LEU A 73 -12.15 -10.40 -14.31
CA LEU A 73 -12.53 -10.79 -15.67
C LEU A 73 -11.34 -11.06 -16.60
N ARG A 74 -10.10 -10.73 -16.20
CA ARG A 74 -8.93 -10.96 -17.05
C ARG A 74 -8.62 -12.46 -17.13
N PRO A 75 -8.13 -12.94 -18.30
CA PRO A 75 -7.50 -14.25 -18.37
C PRO A 75 -6.40 -14.37 -17.31
N LYS A 76 -6.26 -15.55 -16.72
CA LYS A 76 -5.17 -15.81 -15.76
C LYS A 76 -3.90 -16.23 -16.52
N GLU A 77 -2.75 -15.85 -15.99
CA GLU A 77 -1.43 -16.29 -16.48
C GLU A 77 -0.56 -16.76 -15.31
N LYS A 78 0.39 -17.65 -15.60
CA LYS A 78 1.37 -18.09 -14.61
C LYS A 78 2.40 -16.99 -14.41
N LEU A 79 2.56 -16.55 -13.17
CA LEU A 79 3.60 -15.63 -12.73
C LEU A 79 4.58 -16.39 -11.85
N GLU A 80 5.86 -16.36 -12.21
CA GLU A 80 6.95 -16.82 -11.35
C GLU A 80 7.22 -15.76 -10.27
N ILE A 81 7.00 -16.13 -9.01
CA ILE A 81 7.16 -15.22 -7.85
C ILE A 81 8.50 -15.43 -7.13
N GLU A 82 9.07 -16.62 -7.32
CA GLU A 82 10.41 -17.05 -6.95
C GLU A 82 10.80 -18.20 -7.86
N GLU A 83 12.11 -18.48 -7.97
CA GLU A 83 12.64 -19.55 -8.80
C GLU A 83 11.89 -20.87 -8.59
N GLY A 84 11.23 -21.35 -9.65
CA GLY A 84 10.44 -22.59 -9.62
C GLY A 84 9.09 -22.50 -8.91
N ILE A 85 8.71 -21.36 -8.34
CA ILE A 85 7.42 -21.13 -7.67
C ILE A 85 6.53 -20.25 -8.56
N PHE A 86 5.46 -20.84 -9.07
CA PHE A 86 4.51 -20.20 -9.97
C PHE A 86 3.13 -20.08 -9.31
N VAL A 87 2.46 -18.96 -9.53
CA VAL A 87 1.06 -18.73 -9.11
C VAL A 87 0.24 -18.25 -10.30
N ASN A 88 -1.06 -18.56 -10.33
CA ASN A 88 -1.94 -18.03 -11.38
C ASN A 88 -2.50 -16.68 -10.95
N VAL A 89 -2.33 -15.66 -11.80
CA VAL A 89 -2.77 -14.29 -11.51
C VAL A 89 -3.47 -13.67 -12.70
N PRO A 90 -4.33 -12.64 -12.53
CA PRO A 90 -4.83 -11.85 -13.64
C PRO A 90 -3.70 -11.38 -14.56
N LYS A 91 -3.92 -11.48 -15.87
CA LYS A 91 -2.94 -11.05 -16.87
C LYS A 91 -2.50 -9.61 -16.67
N GLY A 92 -1.19 -9.40 -16.71
CA GLY A 92 -0.54 -8.10 -16.52
C GLY A 92 -0.05 -7.82 -15.11
N LEU A 93 -0.26 -8.72 -14.15
CA LEU A 93 0.33 -8.58 -12.82
C LEU A 93 1.81 -9.00 -12.84
N ILE A 94 2.63 -8.24 -12.12
CA ILE A 94 4.03 -8.55 -11.80
C ILE A 94 4.27 -8.32 -10.30
N LEU A 95 5.42 -8.76 -9.79
CA LEU A 95 5.87 -8.37 -8.45
C LEU A 95 6.80 -7.15 -8.51
N LYS A 96 6.61 -6.22 -7.59
CA LYS A 96 7.54 -5.11 -7.30
C LYS A 96 8.07 -5.22 -5.89
N ASN A 97 9.31 -4.78 -5.67
CA ASN A 97 9.93 -4.77 -4.35
C ASN A 97 9.45 -3.55 -3.54
N GLU A 98 9.22 -3.76 -2.25
CA GLU A 98 9.03 -2.71 -1.26
C GLU A 98 9.75 -3.13 0.03
N GLY A 99 10.93 -2.55 0.26
CA GLY A 99 11.81 -2.98 1.35
C GLY A 99 12.21 -4.45 1.22
N THR A 100 11.94 -5.23 2.28
CA THR A 100 12.23 -6.68 2.34
C THR A 100 11.10 -7.55 1.76
N GLU A 101 10.00 -6.94 1.34
CA GLU A 101 8.82 -7.63 0.83
C GLU A 101 8.60 -7.28 -0.64
N LYS A 102 7.69 -8.02 -1.28
CA LYS A 102 7.18 -7.70 -2.61
C LYS A 102 5.67 -7.48 -2.55
N TYR A 103 5.14 -6.80 -3.55
CA TYR A 103 3.71 -6.63 -3.71
C TYR A 103 3.30 -6.85 -5.17
N PHE A 104 2.06 -7.28 -5.38
CA PHE A 104 1.51 -7.44 -6.72
C PHE A 104 1.23 -6.07 -7.33
N TYR A 105 1.59 -5.88 -8.59
CA TYR A 105 1.43 -4.62 -9.30
C TYR A 105 0.87 -4.87 -10.69
N ASP A 106 -0.17 -4.14 -11.05
CA ASP A 106 -0.80 -4.19 -12.37
C ASP A 106 -0.10 -3.22 -13.32
N LYS A 107 0.67 -3.78 -14.25
CA LYS A 107 1.42 -2.98 -15.24
C LYS A 107 0.52 -2.30 -16.26
N LEU A 108 -0.69 -2.82 -16.50
CA LEU A 108 -1.61 -2.26 -17.49
C LEU A 108 -2.28 -0.98 -16.96
N SER A 109 -2.55 -0.92 -15.66
CA SER A 109 -3.18 0.25 -15.04
C SER A 109 -2.22 1.12 -14.22
N ASN A 110 -0.95 0.73 -14.08
CA ASN A 110 0.01 1.38 -13.19
C ASN A 110 -0.52 1.49 -11.75
N THR A 111 -0.97 0.37 -11.19
CA THR A 111 -1.63 0.31 -9.87
C THR A 111 -1.02 -0.77 -9.00
N GLY A 112 -0.63 -0.43 -7.78
CA GLY A 112 -0.24 -1.43 -6.79
C GLY A 112 -1.40 -2.07 -6.02
N LEU A 113 -1.21 -3.36 -5.82
CA LEU A 113 -1.89 -4.37 -5.00
C LEU A 113 -1.67 -4.30 -3.48
N PRO A 114 -2.67 -4.17 -2.58
CA PRO A 114 -2.43 -4.45 -1.16
C PRO A 114 -2.31 -5.97 -0.87
N ILE A 115 -1.69 -6.70 -1.80
CA ILE A 115 -1.43 -8.13 -1.75
C ILE A 115 0.09 -8.28 -1.72
N ARG A 116 0.57 -8.89 -0.64
CA ARG A 116 2.00 -8.95 -0.32
C ARG A 116 2.57 -10.33 -0.54
N TYR A 117 3.85 -10.39 -0.86
CA TYR A 117 4.65 -11.61 -0.92
C TYR A 117 5.95 -11.43 -0.15
N GLY A 118 6.22 -12.32 0.80
CA GLY A 118 7.48 -12.29 1.54
C GLY A 118 7.45 -13.14 2.81
N TYR A 119 8.46 -12.94 3.63
CA TYR A 119 8.47 -13.42 5.02
C TYR A 119 7.58 -12.45 5.80
N ASN A 120 6.28 -12.75 5.95
CA ASN A 120 5.44 -11.87 6.77
C ASN A 120 5.90 -11.93 8.22
N ASN A 121 6.74 -10.95 8.55
CA ASN A 121 7.26 -10.62 9.87
C ASN A 121 6.19 -9.89 10.69
N ARG A 122 4.91 -10.27 10.53
CA ARG A 122 3.67 -9.80 11.20
C ARG A 122 3.83 -8.51 12.00
N PRO A 123 4.29 -7.38 11.43
CA PRO A 123 4.62 -6.25 12.27
C PRO A 123 3.35 -5.58 12.79
N VAL A 124 2.18 -5.88 12.20
CA VAL A 124 0.89 -5.24 12.47
C VAL A 124 -0.13 -6.11 13.21
N VAL A 125 0.12 -7.42 13.30
CA VAL A 125 -0.82 -8.41 13.86
C VAL A 125 -0.18 -9.02 15.10
N ILE A 126 -0.82 -8.81 16.26
CA ILE A 126 -0.32 -9.29 17.55
C ILE A 126 -0.94 -10.64 17.87
N ASP A 127 -2.26 -10.75 17.72
CA ASP A 127 -3.02 -11.97 18.02
C ASP A 127 -4.15 -12.20 17.02
N THR A 128 -4.39 -13.47 16.73
CA THR A 128 -5.33 -13.93 15.70
C THR A 128 -6.01 -15.23 16.06
N GLU A 129 -7.26 -15.36 15.65
CA GLU A 129 -8.03 -16.59 15.66
C GLU A 129 -8.23 -17.08 14.23
N LEU A 130 -7.94 -18.36 13.95
CA LEU A 130 -8.25 -18.96 12.66
C LEU A 130 -9.77 -19.16 12.58
N ILE A 131 -10.41 -18.48 11.63
CA ILE A 131 -11.88 -18.59 11.44
C ILE A 131 -12.27 -19.41 10.22
N SER A 132 -11.36 -19.57 9.26
CA SER A 132 -11.61 -20.43 8.09
C SER A 132 -10.30 -20.88 7.44
N SER A 133 -10.30 -22.10 6.93
CA SER A 133 -9.26 -22.64 6.05
C SER A 133 -9.96 -23.25 4.85
N LYS A 134 -9.83 -22.62 3.68
CA LYS A 134 -10.51 -23.05 2.45
C LYS A 134 -9.57 -22.87 1.27
N ASN A 135 -9.58 -23.82 0.33
CA ASN A 135 -8.86 -23.70 -0.95
C ASN A 135 -7.37 -23.32 -0.80
N GLY A 136 -6.71 -23.87 0.24
CA GLY A 136 -5.28 -23.69 0.46
C GLY A 136 -4.86 -22.34 1.05
N PHE A 137 -5.80 -21.50 1.50
CA PHE A 137 -5.47 -20.30 2.28
C PHE A 137 -6.31 -20.22 3.56
N ASN A 138 -5.77 -19.48 4.53
CA ASN A 138 -6.34 -19.27 5.84
C ASN A 138 -6.89 -17.85 5.95
N ILE A 139 -8.03 -17.73 6.64
CA ILE A 139 -8.61 -16.47 7.07
C ILE A 139 -8.54 -16.43 8.58
N TYR A 140 -7.86 -15.40 9.08
CA TYR A 140 -7.74 -15.11 10.49
C TYR A 140 -8.56 -13.89 10.87
N LYS A 141 -9.26 -13.97 11.98
CA LYS A 141 -9.81 -12.81 12.70
C LYS A 141 -8.70 -12.22 13.55
N VAL A 142 -8.47 -10.92 13.44
CA VAL A 142 -7.51 -10.21 14.29
C VAL A 142 -8.21 -9.88 15.61
N THR A 143 -7.77 -10.53 16.70
CA THR A 143 -8.27 -10.29 18.06
C THR A 143 -7.51 -9.15 18.72
N LYS A 144 -6.22 -9.00 18.36
CA LYS A 144 -5.36 -7.88 18.77
C LYS A 144 -4.44 -7.49 17.62
N GLY A 145 -4.56 -6.24 17.16
CA GLY A 145 -3.70 -5.66 16.12
C GLY A 145 -3.09 -4.34 16.58
N ILE A 146 -2.08 -3.86 15.86
CA ILE A 146 -1.53 -2.50 16.08
C ILE A 146 -2.52 -1.43 15.61
N SER A 147 -3.38 -1.76 14.65
CA SER A 147 -4.46 -0.89 14.17
C SER A 147 -5.81 -1.44 14.63
N ASN A 148 -6.62 -0.59 15.26
CA ASN A 148 -8.00 -0.94 15.68
C ASN A 148 -8.91 -1.25 14.48
N ASN A 149 -8.54 -0.79 13.28
CA ASN A 149 -9.30 -0.99 12.05
C ASN A 149 -8.92 -2.26 11.30
N LEU A 150 -7.81 -2.92 11.66
CA LEU A 150 -7.43 -4.20 11.08
C LEU A 150 -8.33 -5.30 11.64
N ASN A 151 -9.09 -5.98 10.78
CA ASN A 151 -10.10 -6.94 11.21
C ASN A 151 -9.80 -8.36 10.79
N LEU A 152 -9.41 -8.55 9.53
CA LEU A 152 -9.09 -9.87 8.99
C LEU A 152 -7.70 -9.88 8.40
N PHE A 153 -7.15 -11.08 8.32
CA PHE A 153 -5.86 -11.35 7.74
C PHE A 153 -5.96 -12.62 6.90
N PHE A 154 -5.71 -12.51 5.60
CA PHE A 154 -5.70 -13.66 4.69
C PHE A 154 -4.26 -14.08 4.47
N GLU A 155 -3.98 -15.38 4.53
CA GLU A 155 -2.62 -15.93 4.42
C GLU A 155 -2.62 -17.25 3.65
N LYS A 156 -1.76 -17.35 2.64
CA LYS A 156 -1.42 -18.58 1.94
C LYS A 156 0.07 -18.83 2.12
N ASN A 157 0.40 -19.91 2.83
CA ASN A 157 1.78 -20.32 3.02
C ASN A 157 2.34 -20.90 1.72
N LEU A 158 3.60 -20.57 1.45
CA LEU A 158 4.38 -21.07 0.34
C LEU A 158 5.63 -21.78 0.88
N ILE A 159 6.45 -22.29 -0.04
CA ILE A 159 7.73 -22.95 0.31
C ILE A 159 8.67 -21.93 0.96
N ASN A 160 9.64 -22.41 1.75
CA ASN A 160 10.68 -21.59 2.40
C ASN A 160 10.14 -20.53 3.39
N ASN A 161 9.04 -20.81 4.09
CA ASN A 161 8.41 -19.91 5.08
C ASN A 161 7.94 -18.56 4.50
N LYS A 162 7.89 -18.43 3.18
CA LYS A 162 7.29 -17.28 2.52
C LYS A 162 5.80 -17.49 2.39
N LYS A 163 5.10 -16.39 2.14
CA LYS A 163 3.64 -16.38 2.09
C LYS A 163 3.13 -15.25 1.23
N ILE A 164 1.94 -15.46 0.70
CA ILE A 164 1.12 -14.40 0.15
C ILE A 164 0.07 -14.03 1.18
N TYR A 165 -0.10 -12.74 1.44
CA TYR A 165 -1.03 -12.28 2.46
C TYR A 165 -1.66 -10.92 2.16
N ILE A 166 -2.80 -10.70 2.79
CA ILE A 166 -3.63 -9.50 2.64
C ILE A 166 -4.12 -9.09 4.03
N TYR A 167 -3.91 -7.82 4.38
CA TYR A 167 -4.52 -7.21 5.56
C TYR A 167 -5.87 -6.59 5.16
N ILE A 168 -6.92 -6.94 5.88
CA ILE A 168 -8.28 -6.48 5.60
C ILE A 168 -8.69 -5.51 6.70
N PHE A 169 -8.80 -4.23 6.34
CA PHE A 169 -9.26 -3.19 7.26
C PHE A 169 -10.77 -2.99 7.10
N LYS A 170 -11.49 -2.79 8.21
CA LYS A 170 -12.96 -2.62 8.23
C LYS A 170 -13.41 -1.55 7.25
N ASP A 171 -12.83 -0.36 7.36
CA ASP A 171 -13.28 0.83 6.64
C ASP A 171 -12.76 0.90 5.19
N ARG A 172 -11.68 0.17 4.89
CA ARG A 172 -11.04 0.21 3.57
C ARG A 172 -11.52 -0.91 2.66
N ASP A 173 -11.60 -2.11 3.21
CA ASP A 173 -11.74 -3.36 2.45
C ASP A 173 -13.06 -4.06 2.75
N GLU A 174 -13.32 -4.38 4.03
CA GLU A 174 -14.40 -5.29 4.43
C GLU A 174 -15.79 -4.77 4.06
N ASN A 175 -15.98 -3.46 4.16
CA ASN A 175 -17.22 -2.78 3.79
C ASN A 175 -17.37 -2.60 2.26
N VAL A 176 -16.45 -3.12 1.45
CA VAL A 176 -16.48 -3.08 -0.02
C VAL A 176 -16.57 -4.51 -0.57
N PRO A 177 -17.78 -5.01 -0.87
CA PRO A 177 -17.97 -6.40 -1.30
C PRO A 177 -17.09 -6.81 -2.49
N GLU A 178 -16.91 -5.93 -3.47
CA GLU A 178 -16.07 -6.20 -4.64
C GLU A 178 -14.59 -6.44 -4.30
N PHE A 179 -14.08 -5.79 -3.24
CA PHE A 179 -12.70 -5.99 -2.81
C PHE A 179 -12.57 -7.34 -2.12
N MET A 180 -13.53 -7.68 -1.25
CA MET A 180 -13.57 -8.97 -0.56
C MET A 180 -13.74 -10.15 -1.52
N GLU A 181 -14.56 -10.00 -2.56
CA GLU A 181 -14.72 -10.97 -3.63
C GLU A 181 -13.40 -11.14 -4.39
N PHE A 182 -12.78 -10.04 -4.82
CA PHE A 182 -11.50 -10.07 -5.52
C PHE A 182 -10.39 -10.72 -4.69
N TYR A 183 -10.24 -10.37 -3.41
CA TYR A 183 -9.20 -10.96 -2.57
C TYR A 183 -9.41 -12.47 -2.35
N LYS A 184 -10.66 -12.91 -2.22
CA LYS A 184 -10.97 -14.35 -2.13
C LYS A 184 -10.66 -15.06 -3.45
N ASP A 185 -11.16 -14.56 -4.58
CA ASP A 185 -10.87 -15.12 -5.90
C ASP A 185 -9.35 -15.20 -6.13
N PHE A 186 -8.64 -14.12 -5.80
CA PHE A 186 -7.19 -14.08 -5.93
C PHE A 186 -6.53 -15.19 -5.12
N MET A 187 -6.83 -15.30 -3.82
CA MET A 187 -6.21 -16.28 -2.91
C MET A 187 -6.56 -17.74 -3.26
N GLU A 188 -7.79 -17.99 -3.72
CA GLU A 188 -8.25 -19.32 -4.13
C GLU A 188 -7.58 -19.80 -5.42
N ASN A 189 -7.24 -18.87 -6.32
CA ASN A 189 -6.64 -19.20 -7.62
C ASN A 189 -5.10 -19.10 -7.65
N LEU A 190 -4.45 -18.72 -6.54
CA LEU A 190 -2.98 -18.71 -6.41
C LEU A 190 -2.36 -20.07 -6.70
#